data_AF-A0A258CYE8-F1
#
_entry.id   AF-A0A258CYE8-F1
#
_cell.length_a   1.000
_cell.length_b   1.000
_cell.length_c   1.000
_cell.angle_alpha   90.00
_cell.angle_beta   90.00
_cell.angle_gamma   90.00
#
_symmetry.space_group_name_H-M   'P 1'
#
loop_
_entity.id
_entity.type
_entity.pdbx_description
1 polymer ?
#
loop_
_entity_poly.entity_id
_entity_poly.type
_entity_poly.pdbx_seq_one_letter_code
_entity_poly.pdbx_strand_id
1 'polypeptide(L)'
;MSEHVSIWSVPDAKAKLSELLRRARKGESQVIGTQDPCVVLSMAEFNELQRKAGEVHLGRWLVENTPRGLDFEVPERSSGRRNLFEAD
;
A
#
# COMPACT_ATOMS: atom_id res chain seq x y z
N MET A 1 -13.16 12.61 6.83
CA MET A 1 -13.70 13.49 5.78
C MET A 1 -13.70 12.67 4.51
N SER A 2 -14.87 12.25 4.03
CA SER A 2 -14.96 11.41 2.84
C SER A 2 -14.66 12.28 1.63
N GLU A 3 -13.48 12.09 1.04
CA GLU A 3 -13.08 12.77 -0.18
C GLU A 3 -13.97 12.25 -1.32
N HIS A 4 -14.93 13.06 -1.77
CA HIS A 4 -15.74 12.72 -2.92
C HIS A 4 -14.85 12.74 -4.15
N VAL A 5 -14.43 11.56 -4.60
CA VAL A 5 -13.71 11.38 -5.87
C VAL A 5 -14.63 11.85 -7.00
N SER A 6 -14.38 13.05 -7.52
CA SER A 6 -15.10 13.58 -8.68
C SER A 6 -14.72 12.75 -9.90
N ILE A 7 -15.62 11.87 -10.34
CA ILE A 7 -15.45 11.05 -11.54
C ILE A 7 -15.68 11.90 -12.78
N TRP A 8 -14.70 11.95 -13.66
CA TRP A 8 -14.77 12.62 -14.95
C TRP A 8 -15.48 11.72 -15.96
N SER A 9 -16.35 12.30 -16.79
CA SER A 9 -16.76 11.61 -18.01
C SER A 9 -15.58 11.53 -19.00
N VAL A 10 -15.57 10.52 -19.88
CA VAL A 10 -14.52 10.41 -20.91
C VAL A 10 -14.47 11.66 -21.82
N PRO A 11 -15.60 12.22 -22.29
CA PRO A 11 -15.59 13.46 -23.07
C PRO A 11 -15.00 14.64 -22.30
N ASP A 12 -15.37 14.82 -21.03
CA ASP A 12 -14.85 15.92 -20.21
C ASP A 12 -13.35 15.78 -19.95
N ALA A 13 -12.89 14.56 -19.67
CA ALA A 13 -11.47 14.28 -19.47
C ALA A 13 -10.65 14.60 -20.74
N LYS A 14 -11.18 14.28 -21.93
CA LYS A 14 -10.54 14.64 -23.20
C LYS A 14 -10.52 16.15 -23.42
N ALA A 15 -11.65 16.83 -23.19
CA ALA A 15 -11.76 18.28 -23.37
C ALA A 15 -10.89 19.07 -22.37
N LYS A 16 -10.67 18.53 -21.18
CA LYS A 16 -9.97 19.19 -20.06
C LYS A 16 -8.70 18.44 -19.64
N LEU A 17 -8.05 17.77 -20.58
CA LEU A 17 -6.87 16.94 -20.29
C LEU A 17 -5.77 17.70 -19.53
N SER A 18 -5.49 18.95 -19.91
CA SER A 18 -4.48 19.78 -19.26
C SER A 18 -4.80 20.04 -17.78
N GLU A 19 -6.07 20.27 -17.45
CA GLU A 19 -6.51 20.48 -16.07
C GLU A 19 -6.44 19.18 -15.27
N LEU A 20 -6.86 18.08 -15.87
CA LEU A 20 -6.79 16.74 -15.27
C LEU A 20 -5.33 16.39 -14.90
N LEU A 21 -4.39 16.59 -15.84
CA LEU A 21 -2.96 16.37 -15.59
C LEU A 21 -2.38 17.36 -14.55
N ARG A 22 -2.88 18.60 -14.50
CA ARG A 22 -2.48 19.58 -13.49
C ARG A 22 -2.88 19.14 -12.09
N ARG A 23 -4.08 18.56 -11.92
CA ARG A 23 -4.56 18.01 -10.63
C ARG A 23 -3.78 16.76 -10.23
N ALA A 24 -3.57 15.83 -11.16
CA ALA A 24 -2.75 14.64 -10.91
C ALA A 24 -1.33 15.00 -10.43
N ARG A 25 -0.70 16.03 -11.01
CA ARG A 25 0.62 16.53 -10.56
C ARG A 25 0.61 17.18 -9.17
N LYS A 26 -0.55 17.61 -8.66
CA LYS A 26 -0.70 18.13 -7.29
C LYS A 26 -0.91 17.03 -6.25
N GLY A 27 -0.91 15.76 -6.67
CA GLY A 27 -1.22 14.62 -5.80
C GLY A 27 -2.73 14.35 -5.66
N GLU A 28 -3.56 14.97 -6.50
CA GLU A 28 -4.99 14.70 -6.53
C GLU A 28 -5.27 13.63 -7.60
N SER A 29 -5.58 12.41 -7.18
CA SER A 29 -5.97 11.35 -8.11
C SER A 29 -7.26 11.70 -8.88
N GLN A 30 -7.26 11.46 -10.19
CA GLN A 30 -8.42 11.74 -11.06
C GLN A 30 -8.97 10.44 -11.63
N VAL A 31 -10.28 10.21 -11.49
CA VAL A 31 -10.94 9.00 -12.02
C VAL A 31 -11.73 9.37 -13.27
N ILE A 32 -11.63 8.54 -14.32
CA ILE A 32 -12.30 8.74 -15.60
C ILE A 32 -13.22 7.54 -15.87
N GLY A 33 -14.49 7.83 -16.14
CA GLY A 33 -15.52 6.84 -16.49
C GLY A 33 -16.18 6.19 -15.28
N THR A 34 -17.42 5.72 -15.47
CA THR A 34 -18.17 4.95 -14.47
C THR A 34 -18.23 3.46 -14.80
N GLN A 35 -18.16 3.10 -16.09
CA GLN A 35 -18.06 1.73 -16.58
C GLN A 35 -16.61 1.48 -16.99
N ASP A 36 -15.93 0.58 -16.27
CA ASP A 36 -14.48 0.33 -16.35
C ASP A 36 -13.62 1.59 -16.10
N PRO A 37 -13.57 2.07 -14.84
CA PRO A 37 -12.93 3.34 -14.50
C PRO A 37 -11.40 3.26 -14.61
N CYS A 38 -10.81 4.27 -15.23
CA CYS A 38 -9.35 4.48 -15.23
C CYS A 38 -8.95 5.57 -14.24
N VAL A 39 -7.78 5.43 -13.61
CA VAL A 39 -7.21 6.42 -12.69
C VAL A 39 -6.00 7.08 -13.33
N VAL A 40 -5.90 8.41 -13.21
CA VAL A 40 -4.74 9.19 -13.61
C VAL A 40 -4.06 9.75 -12.36
N LEU A 41 -2.78 9.40 -12.21
CA LEU A 41 -1.90 9.84 -11.13
C LEU A 41 -0.66 10.52 -11.72
N SER A 42 0.11 11.19 -10.87
CA SER A 42 1.47 11.59 -11.24
C SER A 42 2.39 10.38 -11.37
N MET A 43 3.44 10.49 -12.18
CA MET A 43 4.45 9.43 -12.31
C MET A 43 5.15 9.14 -10.98
N ALA A 44 5.41 10.18 -10.18
CA ALA A 44 6.03 10.05 -8.87
C ALA A 44 5.16 9.21 -7.91
N GLU A 45 3.85 9.49 -7.89
CA GLU A 45 2.90 8.75 -7.06
C GLU A 45 2.71 7.31 -7.53
N PHE A 46 2.67 7.07 -8.84
CA PHE A 46 2.65 5.72 -9.38
C PHE A 46 3.90 4.91 -8.95
N ASN A 47 5.09 5.50 -9.07
CA ASN A 47 6.34 4.85 -8.67
C ASN A 47 6.38 4.57 -7.16
N GLU A 48 5.86 5.48 -6.34
CA GLU A 48 5.72 5.29 -4.88
C GLU A 48 4.80 4.10 -4.56
N LEU A 49 3.65 4.02 -5.22
CA LEU A 49 2.72 2.91 -5.06
C LEU A 49 3.32 1.58 -5.52
N GLN A 50 4.04 1.57 -6.65
CA GLN A 50 4.72 0.37 -7.14
C GLN A 50 5.81 -0.10 -6.18
N ARG A 51 6.57 0.82 -5.59
CA ARG A 51 7.56 0.47 -4.57
C ARG A 51 6.90 -0.20 -3.36
N LYS A 52 5.81 0.39 -2.85
CA LYS A 52 5.03 -0.20 -1.75
C LYS A 52 4.38 -1.53 -2.10
N ALA A 53 3.93 -1.70 -3.34
CA ALA A 53 3.35 -2.96 -3.81
C ALA A 53 4.40 -4.08 -3.94
N GLY A 54 5.64 -3.72 -4.28
CA GLY A 54 6.79 -4.63 -4.31
C GLY A 54 7.43 -4.90 -2.93
N GLU A 55 7.14 -4.07 -1.92
CA GLU A 55 7.53 -4.34 -0.55
C GLU A 55 6.76 -5.56 -0.04
N VAL A 56 7.50 -6.66 0.10
CA VAL A 56 7.02 -7.92 0.67
C VAL A 56 6.34 -7.62 2.00
N HIS A 57 5.02 -7.75 2.04
CA HIS A 57 4.26 -7.53 3.27
C HIS A 57 4.71 -8.58 4.28
N LEU A 58 5.57 -8.19 5.23
CA LEU A 58 6.30 -9.11 6.11
C LEU A 58 5.37 -10.14 6.78
N GLY A 59 4.20 -9.71 7.26
CA GLY A 59 3.21 -10.62 7.84
C GLY A 59 2.65 -11.65 6.85
N ARG A 60 2.43 -11.25 5.59
CA ARG A 60 1.95 -12.16 4.54
C ARG A 60 3.04 -13.14 4.15
N TRP A 61 4.26 -12.64 3.98
CA TRP A 61 5.42 -13.47 3.68
C TRP A 61 5.68 -14.49 4.77
N LEU A 62 5.61 -14.10 6.05
CA LEU A 62 5.74 -15.03 7.16
C LEU A 62 4.69 -16.14 7.06
N VAL A 63 3.41 -15.83 6.83
CA VAL A 63 2.37 -16.86 6.70
C VAL A 63 2.60 -17.80 5.50
N GLU A 64 3.04 -17.25 4.37
CA GLU A 64 3.29 -18.01 3.13
C GLU A 64 4.56 -18.86 3.21
N ASN A 65 5.58 -18.41 3.95
CA ASN A 65 6.90 -19.04 4.01
C ASN A 65 7.20 -19.69 5.37
N THR A 66 6.26 -19.68 6.33
CA THR A 66 6.42 -20.41 7.58
C THR A 66 6.48 -21.91 7.26
N PRO A 67 7.54 -22.61 7.65
CA PRO A 67 7.63 -24.05 7.47
C PRO A 67 6.46 -24.75 8.16
N ARG A 68 5.63 -25.46 7.39
CA ARG A 68 4.51 -26.24 7.92
C ARG A 68 4.97 -27.66 8.20
N GLY A 69 4.84 -28.12 9.44
CA GLY A 69 5.11 -29.52 9.81
C GLY A 69 6.59 -29.86 10.04
N LEU A 70 7.45 -28.88 10.23
CA LEU A 70 8.76 -29.14 10.84
C LEU A 70 8.57 -29.28 12.35
N ASP A 71 8.99 -30.43 12.89
CA ASP A 71 9.19 -30.59 14.33
C ASP A 71 10.39 -29.72 14.70
N PHE A 72 10.11 -28.59 15.35
CA PHE A 72 11.14 -27.70 15.86
C PHE A 72 11.38 -28.07 17.32
N GLU A 73 12.60 -28.50 17.66
CA GLU A 73 13.01 -28.59 19.05
C GLU A 73 12.95 -27.20 19.66
N VAL A 74 11.94 -26.96 20.51
CA VAL A 74 11.84 -25.72 21.27
C VAL A 74 13.07 -25.67 22.16
N PRO A 75 13.98 -24.68 22.00
CA PRO A 75 15.14 -24.58 22.86
C PRO A 75 14.65 -24.48 24.29
N GLU A 76 15.28 -25.25 25.19
CA GLU A 76 14.96 -25.20 26.61
C GLU A 76 14.93 -23.74 27.04
N ARG A 77 13.78 -23.34 27.61
CA ARG A 77 13.64 -22.03 28.21
C ARG A 77 14.52 -22.04 29.46
N SER A 78 15.82 -21.77 29.30
CA SER A 78 16.68 -21.53 30.43
C SER A 78 16.06 -20.37 31.21
N SER A 79 15.77 -20.64 32.47
CA SER A 79 15.14 -19.74 33.45
C SER A 79 16.11 -18.61 33.83
N GLY A 80 16.58 -17.86 32.84
CA GLY A 80 17.63 -16.85 32.98
C GLY A 80 17.40 -15.60 32.15
N ARG A 81 16.17 -15.33 31.68
CA ARG A 81 15.86 -13.95 31.27
C ARG A 81 15.85 -13.10 32.52
N ARG A 82 16.96 -12.38 32.74
CA ARG A 82 17.03 -11.31 33.74
C ARG A 82 15.88 -10.36 33.46
N ASN A 83 14.96 -10.23 34.41
CA ASN A 83 13.82 -9.34 34.25
C ASN A 83 14.38 -7.90 34.26
N LEU A 84 14.34 -7.22 33.12
CA LEU A 84 14.98 -5.89 32.96
C LEU A 84 14.29 -4.80 33.80
N PHE A 85 13.12 -5.14 34.37
CA PHE A 85 12.30 -4.28 35.22
C PHE A 85 12.41 -4.63 36.72
N GLU A 86 13.21 -5.63 37.08
CA GLU A 86 13.55 -5.99 38.47
C GLU A 86 15.01 -5.63 38.77
N ALA A 87 15.43 -4.43 38.38
CA ALA A 87 16.67 -3.84 38.87
C ALA A 87 16.32 -2.91 40.04
N ASP A 88 16.82 -3.26 41.24
CA ASP A 88 16.95 -2.33 42.37
C ASP A 88 17.84 -1.13 42.01
#